data_AF-A0A6P8IZW6-F1
#
_entry.id   AF-A0A6P8IZW6-F1
#
_cell.length_a   1.000
_cell.length_b   1.000
_cell.length_c   1.000
_cell.angle_alpha   90.00
_cell.angle_beta   90.00
_cell.angle_gamma   90.00
#
_symmetry.space_group_name_H-M   'P 1'
#
loop_
_entity.id
_entity.type
_entity.pdbx_description
1 polymer ?
#
loop_
_entity_poly.entity_id
_entity_poly.type
_entity_poly.pdbx_seq_one_letter_code
_entity_poly.pdbx_strand_id
1 'polypeptide(L)'
;MEVDETTDFDPTTEEGKEDINDGDEEPLLPAPDDSLRNSITKALRHPKAREYVLTREHIELEDLGTVNSAMQRLKDTYSNFNSDEVRLTERGGRVLISVQDLRFPDKNHWTKPQLLFDENGEVRGDVARLRGFQLATRSALERLATLNERVALEKHVEGLQETLEEREADYMRQNQLLLDAQKREVNDKNQQIIEMREQRDDALRKKNLAQKAFNLALQDLDMSKEEAKNLHTTIAGSLEERRQLVAEINTKEEQIRQRDQAIEELEGQIERQQEIINDQARPEEEREAAQREV
;
A
#
# COMPACT_ATOMS: atom_id res chain seq x y z
N MET A 1 -53.97 19.06 11.63
CA MET A 1 -53.18 17.99 11.02
C MET A 1 -51.77 18.52 10.87
N GLU A 2 -50.95 18.20 11.85
CA GLU A 2 -49.48 18.25 11.81
C GLU A 2 -49.00 17.16 10.86
N VAL A 3 -47.99 17.44 10.02
CA VAL A 3 -46.82 16.61 9.59
C VAL A 3 -45.99 17.58 8.71
N ASP A 4 -44.97 18.27 9.22
CA ASP A 4 -43.56 17.89 9.52
C ASP A 4 -42.58 18.50 8.51
N GLU A 5 -41.56 19.07 9.12
CA GLU A 5 -40.42 19.80 8.60
C GLU A 5 -39.26 18.86 8.24
N THR A 6 -38.53 19.26 7.19
CA THR A 6 -37.06 19.17 7.02
C THR A 6 -36.37 17.81 7.10
N THR A 7 -35.48 17.55 6.14
CA THR A 7 -34.02 17.62 6.40
C THR A 7 -33.19 17.58 5.12
N ASP A 8 -32.39 18.63 4.97
CA ASP A 8 -31.26 18.75 4.05
C ASP A 8 -30.18 17.72 4.36
N PHE A 9 -29.60 17.13 3.32
CA PHE A 9 -28.49 16.19 3.41
C PHE A 9 -27.18 16.97 3.21
N ASP A 10 -26.48 17.28 4.30
CA ASP A 10 -25.14 17.88 4.33
C ASP A 10 -24.07 16.75 4.28
N PRO A 11 -23.16 16.70 3.29
CA PRO A 11 -22.17 15.64 3.15
C PRO A 11 -20.86 15.91 3.92
N THR A 12 -20.84 16.84 4.88
CA THR A 12 -19.65 17.11 5.70
C THR A 12 -19.81 16.67 7.15
N THR A 13 -19.96 15.36 7.37
CA THR A 13 -19.73 14.78 8.71
C THR A 13 -18.87 13.53 8.63
N GLU A 14 -17.78 13.64 9.35
CA GLU A 14 -16.71 12.70 9.64
C GLU A 14 -17.23 11.50 10.45
N GLU A 15 -17.53 10.35 9.81
CA GLU A 15 -17.71 9.08 10.53
C GLU A 15 -17.17 7.89 9.71
N GLY A 16 -16.18 7.22 10.27
CA GLY A 16 -15.52 6.07 9.66
C GLY A 16 -14.50 5.43 10.60
N LYS A 17 -14.88 5.23 11.87
CA LYS A 17 -14.22 4.28 12.77
C LYS A 17 -15.25 3.22 13.12
N GLU A 18 -15.24 2.13 12.37
CA GLU A 18 -15.86 0.88 12.81
C GLU A 18 -14.93 0.25 13.85
N ASP A 19 -15.32 0.39 15.11
CA ASP A 19 -14.81 -0.35 16.26
C ASP A 19 -15.59 -1.67 16.30
N ILE A 20 -14.91 -2.78 15.99
CA ILE A 20 -15.53 -4.11 15.99
C ILE A 20 -15.28 -4.73 17.37
N ASN A 21 -16.39 -5.04 18.04
CA ASN A 21 -16.54 -5.84 19.26
C ASN A 21 -16.15 -5.19 20.58
N ASP A 22 -17.15 -4.58 21.23
CA ASP A 22 -17.55 -4.97 22.58
C ASP A 22 -19.06 -4.71 22.73
N GLY A 23 -19.81 -5.70 23.24
CA GLY A 23 -21.26 -5.59 23.39
C GLY A 23 -21.97 -6.88 23.76
N ASP A 24 -21.69 -7.36 24.97
CA ASP A 24 -22.57 -8.11 25.88
C ASP A 24 -23.95 -8.55 25.36
N GLU A 25 -24.11 -9.85 25.13
CA GLU A 25 -25.40 -10.54 25.29
C GLU A 25 -25.29 -11.57 26.42
N GLU A 26 -25.83 -11.18 27.57
CA GLU A 26 -26.04 -11.99 28.77
C GLU A 26 -27.32 -12.87 28.64
N PRO A 27 -27.61 -13.80 29.58
CA PRO A 27 -27.68 -15.23 29.29
C PRO A 27 -29.10 -15.81 29.34
N LEU A 28 -29.37 -16.88 28.58
CA LEU A 28 -30.68 -17.57 28.62
C LEU A 28 -30.56 -19.11 28.67
N LEU A 29 -30.25 -19.59 29.88
CA LEU A 29 -30.86 -20.72 30.64
C LEU A 29 -30.90 -22.16 30.05
N PRO A 30 -31.07 -23.23 30.89
CA PRO A 30 -31.03 -23.33 32.35
C PRO A 30 -29.95 -24.32 32.85
N ALA A 31 -29.61 -24.21 34.14
CA ALA A 31 -28.94 -25.29 34.86
C ALA A 31 -29.84 -26.52 34.95
N PRO A 32 -29.26 -27.73 34.84
CA PRO A 32 -29.69 -28.80 35.73
C PRO A 32 -28.52 -29.59 36.33
N ASP A 33 -28.51 -29.56 37.65
CA ASP A 33 -28.34 -30.67 38.59
C ASP A 33 -27.05 -31.50 38.64
N ASP A 34 -26.42 -31.36 39.82
CA ASP A 34 -25.38 -32.15 40.49
C ASP A 34 -25.70 -33.66 40.69
N SER A 35 -26.44 -34.30 39.79
CA SER A 35 -27.06 -35.62 40.02
C SER A 35 -26.48 -36.78 39.20
N LEU A 36 -25.21 -36.74 38.77
CA LEU A 36 -24.56 -37.90 38.12
C LEU A 36 -23.14 -38.24 38.60
N ARG A 37 -22.52 -37.46 39.49
CA ARG A 37 -21.24 -37.85 40.12
C ARG A 37 -21.38 -38.39 41.55
N ASN A 38 -22.57 -38.29 42.14
CA ASN A 38 -22.89 -38.85 43.47
C ASN A 38 -23.47 -40.28 43.45
N SER A 39 -23.47 -40.98 42.31
CA SER A 39 -23.92 -42.37 42.23
C SER A 39 -22.81 -43.42 42.40
N ILE A 40 -21.54 -43.02 42.54
CA ILE A 40 -20.41 -43.97 42.72
C ILE A 40 -19.77 -43.90 44.13
N THR A 41 -20.15 -42.95 44.99
CA THR A 41 -19.48 -42.73 46.29
C THR A 41 -20.33 -43.03 47.52
N LYS A 42 -21.30 -43.96 47.45
CA LYS A 42 -22.00 -44.42 48.68
C LYS A 42 -22.48 -45.87 48.72
N ALA A 43 -21.71 -46.77 48.13
CA ALA A 43 -21.59 -48.15 48.57
C ALA A 43 -20.11 -48.52 48.37
N LEU A 44 -19.24 -48.33 49.37
CA LEU A 44 -18.97 -49.36 50.37
C LEU A 44 -18.30 -48.70 51.58
N ARG A 45 -19.09 -48.49 52.64
CA ARG A 45 -18.63 -48.32 54.01
C ARG A 45 -18.14 -49.69 54.52
N HIS A 46 -17.02 -49.65 55.24
CA HIS A 46 -16.52 -50.60 56.24
C HIS A 46 -15.61 -51.77 55.80
N PRO A 47 -14.72 -52.21 56.73
CA PRO A 47 -13.36 -52.65 56.45
C PRO A 47 -13.20 -54.16 56.62
N LYS A 48 -12.04 -54.65 56.15
CA LYS A 48 -11.39 -55.96 56.37
C LYS A 48 -11.37 -56.88 55.15
N ALA A 49 -10.23 -57.57 55.09
CA ALA A 49 -9.77 -58.61 54.18
C ALA A 49 -9.16 -58.05 52.88
N ARG A 50 -7.88 -58.23 52.56
CA ARG A 50 -6.85 -59.15 53.08
C ARG A 50 -5.47 -58.61 52.71
N GLU A 51 -4.52 -58.87 53.60
CA GLU A 51 -3.10 -58.97 53.33
C GLU A 51 -2.83 -59.65 51.98
N TYR A 52 -1.98 -59.05 51.15
CA TYR A 52 -0.88 -59.77 50.53
C TYR A 52 0.32 -58.82 50.43
N VAL A 53 1.37 -59.22 51.12
CA VAL A 53 2.72 -58.72 51.01
C VAL A 53 3.18 -58.84 49.56
N LEU A 54 3.66 -57.75 48.98
CA LEU A 54 4.68 -57.77 47.96
C LEU A 54 5.64 -56.63 48.25
N THR A 55 6.63 -56.96 49.07
CA THR A 55 7.94 -56.33 49.10
C THR A 55 8.42 -56.09 47.68
N ARG A 56 8.47 -54.82 47.27
CA ARG A 56 9.38 -54.36 46.23
C ARG A 56 10.12 -53.16 46.79
N GLU A 57 11.29 -53.52 47.31
CA GLU A 57 12.53 -52.74 47.28
C GLU A 57 12.31 -51.25 47.03
N HIS A 58 12.34 -50.51 48.12
CA HIS A 58 12.74 -49.12 48.10
C HIS A 58 14.18 -49.13 47.57
N ILE A 59 14.34 -48.89 46.26
CA ILE A 59 15.61 -48.33 45.79
C ILE A 59 15.61 -46.92 46.39
N GLU A 60 16.53 -46.73 47.32
CA GLU A 60 16.87 -45.46 47.92
C GLU A 60 17.12 -44.43 46.79
N LEU A 61 16.08 -43.65 46.46
CA LEU A 61 16.15 -42.42 45.67
C LEU A 61 16.49 -41.23 46.58
N GLU A 62 17.10 -41.49 47.73
CA GLU A 62 17.63 -40.50 48.68
C GLU A 62 19.02 -40.05 48.18
N ASP A 63 19.06 -39.12 47.21
CA ASP A 63 20.07 -38.04 47.12
C ASP A 63 20.09 -37.25 45.79
N LEU A 64 19.08 -37.39 44.93
CA LEU A 64 18.92 -36.49 43.76
C LEU A 64 18.37 -35.09 44.13
N GLY A 65 18.17 -34.82 45.43
CA GLY A 65 17.46 -33.65 45.95
C GLY A 65 18.17 -32.31 45.85
N THR A 66 19.39 -32.24 45.31
CA THR A 66 20.09 -30.96 45.12
C THR A 66 20.18 -30.59 43.64
N VAL A 67 19.72 -29.38 43.31
CA VAL A 67 19.85 -28.77 41.97
C VAL A 67 21.28 -28.89 41.43
N ASN A 68 22.27 -28.78 42.31
CA ASN A 68 23.70 -28.91 41.97
C ASN A 68 24.06 -30.32 41.47
N SER A 69 23.54 -31.37 42.11
CA SER A 69 23.77 -32.76 41.69
C SER A 69 23.09 -33.07 40.36
N ALA A 70 21.87 -32.56 40.17
CA ALA A 70 21.17 -32.65 38.88
C ALA A 70 21.93 -31.94 37.76
N MET A 71 22.47 -30.75 38.05
CA MET A 71 23.28 -29.96 37.12
C MET A 71 24.58 -30.67 36.75
N GLN A 72 25.27 -31.24 37.73
CA GLN A 72 26.51 -31.99 37.49
C GLN A 72 26.24 -33.22 36.61
N ARG A 73 25.17 -33.97 36.90
CA ARG A 73 24.77 -35.11 36.09
C ARG A 73 24.44 -34.74 34.64
N LEU A 74 23.82 -33.58 34.40
CA LEU A 74 23.60 -33.08 33.05
C LEU A 74 24.91 -32.76 32.32
N LYS A 75 25.88 -32.16 33.01
CA LYS A 75 27.23 -31.89 32.45
C LYS A 75 27.99 -33.18 32.15
N ASP A 76 27.84 -34.19 32.99
CA ASP A 76 28.51 -35.48 32.82
C ASP A 76 27.86 -36.30 31.68
N THR A 77 26.54 -36.23 31.55
CA THR A 77 25.78 -36.95 30.51
C THR A 77 25.90 -36.26 29.14
N TYR A 78 25.94 -34.93 29.12
CA TYR A 78 26.03 -34.12 27.91
C TYR A 78 27.28 -33.25 27.96
N SER A 79 28.34 -33.69 27.30
CA SER A 79 29.65 -33.04 27.29
C SER A 79 29.65 -31.58 26.80
N ASN A 80 28.62 -31.15 26.08
CA ASN A 80 28.44 -29.78 25.56
C ASN A 80 27.27 -29.04 26.23
N PHE A 81 26.88 -29.46 27.43
CA PHE A 81 25.76 -28.85 28.17
C PHE A 81 26.08 -27.41 28.59
N ASN A 82 25.19 -26.48 28.23
CA ASN A 82 25.24 -25.09 28.70
C ASN A 82 24.20 -24.87 29.81
N SER A 83 24.68 -24.52 31.01
CA SER A 83 23.84 -24.26 32.18
C SER A 83 23.02 -22.98 32.08
N ASP A 84 23.41 -22.03 31.23
CA ASP A 84 22.75 -20.72 31.17
C ASP A 84 21.46 -20.74 30.37
N GLU A 85 21.28 -21.75 29.51
CA GLU A 85 20.10 -21.95 28.65
C GLU A 85 19.00 -22.79 29.33
N VAL A 86 19.26 -23.23 30.56
CA VAL A 86 18.41 -24.15 31.31
C VAL A 86 18.26 -23.67 32.75
N ARG A 87 17.02 -23.45 33.18
CA ARG A 87 16.72 -23.12 34.57
C ARG A 87 16.25 -24.35 35.32
N LEU A 88 17.01 -24.75 36.33
CA LEU A 88 16.61 -25.79 37.27
C LEU A 88 16.00 -25.17 38.53
N THR A 89 14.88 -25.72 38.99
CA THR A 89 14.20 -25.31 40.22
C THR A 89 13.82 -26.53 41.03
N GLU A 90 13.81 -26.41 42.35
CA GLU A 90 13.44 -27.51 43.24
C GLU A 90 12.05 -27.26 43.83
N ARG A 91 11.20 -28.29 43.83
CA ARG A 91 9.89 -28.23 44.48
C ARG A 91 9.51 -29.59 45.05
N GLY A 92 9.40 -29.68 46.38
CA GLY A 92 8.98 -30.89 47.07
C GLY A 92 9.94 -32.08 46.90
N GLY A 93 11.26 -31.82 46.96
CA GLY A 93 12.30 -32.84 46.80
C GLY A 93 12.50 -33.35 45.38
N ARG A 94 11.90 -32.68 44.38
CA ARG A 94 12.02 -33.01 42.95
C ARG A 94 12.63 -31.85 42.19
N VAL A 95 13.50 -32.16 41.23
CA VAL A 95 14.12 -31.19 40.33
C VAL A 95 13.26 -30.99 39.09
N LEU A 96 12.89 -29.74 38.84
CA LEU A 96 12.19 -29.29 37.66
C LEU A 96 13.12 -28.51 36.75
N ILE A 97 12.89 -28.63 35.45
CA ILE A 97 13.59 -27.95 34.39
C ILE A 97 12.64 -27.04 33.63
N SER A 98 13.10 -25.82 33.38
CA SER A 98 12.53 -24.86 32.45
C SER A 98 13.60 -24.54 31.42
N VAL A 99 13.25 -24.57 30.13
CA VAL A 99 14.16 -24.20 29.04
C VAL A 99 13.63 -22.96 28.34
N GLN A 100 14.52 -22.24 27.66
CA GLN A 100 14.12 -21.06 26.90
C GLN A 100 13.15 -21.43 25.76
N ASP A 101 12.04 -20.70 25.63
CA ASP A 101 11.08 -20.90 24.54
C ASP A 101 11.54 -20.15 23.29
N LEU A 102 12.12 -20.88 22.35
CA LEU A 102 12.70 -20.34 21.12
C LEU A 102 11.67 -19.80 20.13
N ARG A 103 10.37 -19.96 20.40
CA ARG A 103 9.31 -19.33 19.60
C ARG A 103 9.25 -17.82 19.85
N PHE A 104 9.80 -17.36 20.97
CA PHE A 104 9.85 -15.95 21.35
C PHE A 104 11.25 -15.60 21.88
N PRO A 105 12.28 -15.57 21.01
CA PRO A 105 13.67 -15.41 21.44
C PRO A 105 13.96 -14.06 22.13
N ASP A 106 13.22 -13.01 21.78
CA ASP A 106 13.46 -11.64 22.25
C ASP A 106 12.83 -11.34 23.60
N LYS A 107 11.99 -12.25 24.08
CA LYS A 107 11.32 -12.16 25.37
C LYS A 107 11.90 -13.30 26.19
N ASN A 108 12.42 -13.04 27.38
CA ASN A 108 12.98 -14.05 28.30
C ASN A 108 11.89 -15.03 28.80
N HIS A 109 11.28 -15.76 27.87
CA HIS A 109 10.19 -16.68 28.08
C HIS A 109 10.78 -18.07 28.28
N TRP A 110 10.35 -18.66 29.38
CA TRP A 110 10.74 -20.00 29.79
C TRP A 110 9.54 -20.91 29.65
N THR A 111 9.78 -22.15 29.25
CA THR A 111 8.74 -23.17 29.25
C THR A 111 8.25 -23.42 30.68
N LYS A 112 6.99 -23.84 30.80
CA LYS A 112 6.43 -24.29 32.09
C LYS A 112 7.39 -25.32 32.71
N PRO A 113 7.67 -25.24 34.02
CA PRO A 113 8.58 -26.18 34.70
C PRO A 113 8.08 -27.62 34.54
N GLN A 114 8.96 -28.50 34.07
CA GLN A 114 8.70 -29.93 33.90
C GLN A 114 9.63 -30.74 34.79
N LEU A 115 9.21 -31.93 35.23
CA LEU A 115 10.12 -32.82 35.96
C LEU A 115 11.31 -33.21 35.06
N LEU A 116 12.53 -33.07 35.57
CA LEU A 116 13.73 -33.34 34.80
C LEU A 116 13.97 -34.85 34.63
N PHE A 117 13.87 -35.60 35.72
CA PHE A 117 14.14 -37.03 35.76
C PHE A 117 12.85 -37.86 35.84
N ASP A 118 12.90 -39.08 35.30
CA ASP A 118 11.86 -40.10 35.46
C ASP A 118 12.07 -40.94 36.74
N GLU A 119 11.22 -41.95 36.95
CA GLU A 119 11.29 -42.85 38.11
C GLU A 119 12.58 -43.69 38.15
N ASN A 120 13.28 -43.82 37.02
CA ASN A 120 14.56 -44.52 36.89
C ASN A 120 15.76 -43.57 37.03
N GLY A 121 15.50 -42.27 37.23
CA GLY A 121 16.53 -41.24 37.31
C GLY A 121 17.10 -40.83 35.95
N GLU A 122 16.52 -41.23 34.82
CA GLU A 122 16.93 -40.79 33.48
C GLU A 122 16.24 -39.48 33.10
N VAL A 123 16.85 -38.71 32.19
CA VAL A 123 16.21 -37.48 31.69
C VAL A 123 14.93 -37.84 30.96
N ARG A 124 13.80 -37.26 31.37
CA ARG A 124 12.49 -37.56 30.75
C ARG A 124 12.52 -37.30 29.25
N GLY A 125 11.95 -38.23 28.48
CA GLY A 125 11.84 -38.10 27.02
C GLY A 125 11.13 -36.82 26.57
N ASP A 126 10.16 -36.33 27.34
CA ASP A 126 9.47 -35.06 27.06
C ASP A 126 10.43 -33.86 27.15
N VAL A 127 11.33 -33.85 28.14
CA VAL A 127 12.36 -32.83 28.33
C VAL A 127 13.42 -32.92 27.24
N ALA A 128 13.88 -34.13 26.91
CA ALA A 128 14.87 -34.37 25.86
C ALA A 128 14.41 -33.89 24.47
N ARG A 129 13.10 -33.81 24.25
CA ARG A 129 12.48 -33.30 23.01
C ARG A 129 12.28 -31.78 23.00
N LEU A 130 12.45 -31.09 24.12
CA LEU A 130 12.31 -29.65 24.16
C LEU A 130 13.43 -29.02 23.33
N ARG A 131 13.08 -28.20 22.34
CA ARG A 131 14.07 -27.53 21.48
C ARG A 131 15.10 -26.73 22.30
N GLY A 132 14.69 -26.08 23.38
CA GLY A 132 15.61 -25.38 24.29
C GLY A 132 16.61 -26.31 24.97
N PHE A 133 16.19 -27.52 25.37
CA PHE A 133 17.10 -28.53 25.94
C PHE A 133 18.05 -29.10 24.88
N GLN A 134 17.55 -29.32 23.66
CA GLN A 134 18.36 -29.78 22.53
C GLN A 134 19.43 -28.74 22.16
N LEU A 135 19.09 -27.44 22.14
CA LEU A 135 20.09 -26.39 21.92
C LEU A 135 21.13 -26.35 23.04
N ALA A 136 20.70 -26.44 24.29
CA ALA A 136 21.59 -26.42 25.45
C ALA A 136 22.61 -27.58 25.43
N THR A 137 22.30 -28.67 24.74
CA THR A 137 23.14 -29.88 24.61
C THR A 137 23.90 -29.97 23.28
N ARG A 138 23.68 -29.05 22.33
CA ARG A 138 24.35 -29.02 21.02
C ARG A 138 25.79 -28.52 21.07
N SER A 139 26.57 -28.92 20.05
CA SER A 139 27.95 -28.46 19.83
C SER A 139 28.03 -26.94 19.58
N ALA A 140 29.11 -26.31 20.07
CA ALA A 140 29.38 -24.89 19.85
C ALA A 140 29.48 -24.52 18.36
N LEU A 141 29.95 -25.43 17.49
CA LEU A 141 30.04 -25.20 16.05
C LEU A 141 28.66 -25.10 15.39
N GLU A 142 27.73 -25.97 15.77
CA GLU A 142 26.35 -25.93 15.28
C GLU A 142 25.63 -24.67 15.75
N ARG A 143 25.89 -24.21 16.99
CA ARG A 143 25.34 -22.95 17.51
C ARG A 143 25.83 -21.76 16.69
N LEU A 144 27.13 -21.70 16.42
CA LEU A 144 27.72 -20.62 15.62
C LEU A 144 27.14 -20.60 14.19
N ALA A 145 26.92 -21.77 13.58
CA ALA A 145 26.26 -21.87 12.28
C ALA A 145 24.83 -21.27 12.32
N THR A 146 24.02 -21.66 13.29
CA THR A 146 22.65 -21.11 13.42
C THR A 146 22.63 -19.61 13.72
N LEU A 147 23.62 -19.09 14.46
CA LEU A 147 23.73 -17.66 14.74
C LEU A 147 24.13 -16.89 13.49
N ASN A 148 25.07 -17.43 12.70
CA ASN A 148 25.51 -16.80 11.46
C ASN A 148 24.38 -16.75 10.42
N GLU A 149 23.57 -17.80 10.32
CA GLU A 149 22.36 -17.81 9.48
C GLU A 149 21.35 -16.73 9.90
N ARG A 150 21.12 -16.56 11.21
CA ARG A 150 20.23 -15.50 11.74
C ARG A 150 20.74 -14.11 11.39
N VAL A 151 22.02 -13.84 11.63
CA VAL A 151 22.63 -12.54 11.31
C VAL A 151 22.57 -12.25 9.82
N ALA A 152 22.75 -13.28 8.96
CA ALA A 152 22.61 -13.11 7.51
C ALA A 152 21.18 -12.77 7.11
N LEU A 153 20.17 -13.40 7.73
CA LEU A 153 18.76 -13.09 7.50
C LEU A 153 18.38 -11.69 7.99
N GLU A 154 18.86 -11.28 9.17
CA GLU A 154 18.60 -9.94 9.72
C GLU A 154 19.13 -8.85 8.78
N LYS A 155 20.37 -8.98 8.29
CA LYS A 155 20.93 -8.06 7.30
C LYS A 155 20.11 -8.00 6.01
N HIS A 156 19.57 -9.12 5.57
CA HIS A 156 18.73 -9.16 4.37
C HIS A 156 17.37 -8.49 4.62
N VAL A 157 16.79 -8.65 5.80
CA VAL A 157 15.55 -7.98 6.20
C VAL A 157 15.76 -6.47 6.29
N GLU A 158 16.85 -6.02 6.91
CA GLU A 158 17.23 -4.59 6.96
C GLU A 158 17.39 -4.00 5.54
N GLY A 159 18.10 -4.69 4.65
CA GLY A 159 18.26 -4.24 3.27
C GLY A 159 16.94 -4.17 2.52
N LEU A 160 16.04 -5.16 2.69
CA LEU A 160 14.70 -5.11 2.11
C LEU A 160 13.88 -3.93 2.65
N GLN A 161 13.96 -3.66 3.95
CA GLN A 161 13.26 -2.56 4.57
C GLN A 161 13.73 -1.22 4.00
N GLU A 162 15.04 -1.00 3.87
CA GLU A 162 15.61 0.21 3.24
C GLU A 162 15.07 0.38 1.81
N THR A 163 15.07 -0.68 0.99
CA THR A 163 14.52 -0.58 -0.37
C THR A 163 13.02 -0.29 -0.40
N LEU A 164 12.26 -0.74 0.59
CA LEU A 164 10.82 -0.47 0.70
C LEU A 164 10.58 0.99 1.05
N GLU A 165 11.31 1.52 2.04
CA GLU A 165 11.23 2.93 2.45
C GLU A 165 11.62 3.87 1.29
N GLU A 166 12.67 3.55 0.52
CA GLU A 166 13.05 4.30 -0.67
C GLU A 166 11.94 4.31 -1.73
N ARG A 167 11.35 3.14 -2.01
CA ARG A 167 10.25 3.02 -2.97
C ARG A 167 9.03 3.78 -2.52
N GLU A 168 8.67 3.70 -1.25
CA GLU A 168 7.54 4.45 -0.68
C GLU A 168 7.76 5.96 -0.80
N ALA A 169 8.97 6.44 -0.49
CA ALA A 169 9.33 7.84 -0.68
C ALA A 169 9.29 8.30 -2.14
N ASP A 170 9.68 7.44 -3.10
CA ASP A 170 9.55 7.70 -4.53
C ASP A 170 8.07 7.78 -4.95
N TYR A 171 7.23 6.83 -4.53
CA TYR A 171 5.80 6.84 -4.82
C TYR A 171 5.11 8.08 -4.27
N MET A 172 5.45 8.48 -3.03
CA MET A 172 4.90 9.68 -2.41
C MET A 172 5.29 10.95 -3.18
N ARG A 173 6.55 11.06 -3.61
CA ARG A 173 7.01 12.17 -4.46
C ARG A 173 6.28 12.22 -5.80
N GLN A 174 6.10 11.08 -6.46
CA GLN A 174 5.36 11.01 -7.74
C GLN A 174 3.90 11.42 -7.57
N ASN A 175 3.22 10.91 -6.53
CA ASN A 175 1.84 11.28 -6.24
C ASN A 175 1.71 12.77 -5.96
N GLN A 176 2.66 13.36 -5.22
CA GLN A 176 2.63 14.79 -4.93
C GLN A 176 2.82 15.64 -6.21
N LEU A 177 3.74 15.25 -7.10
CA LEU A 177 3.91 15.91 -8.39
C LEU A 177 2.65 15.83 -9.26
N LEU A 178 1.98 14.67 -9.26
CA LEU A 178 0.73 14.49 -10.01
C LEU A 178 -0.39 15.38 -9.47
N LEU A 179 -0.56 15.43 -8.15
CA LEU A 179 -1.55 16.31 -7.50
C LEU A 179 -1.26 17.79 -7.76
N ASP A 180 0.00 18.21 -7.68
CA ASP A 180 0.41 19.58 -7.97
C ASP A 180 0.16 19.95 -9.44
N ALA A 181 0.46 19.03 -10.37
CA ALA A 181 0.18 19.22 -11.79
C ALA A 181 -1.33 19.36 -12.06
N GLN A 182 -2.14 18.46 -11.50
CA GLN A 182 -3.59 18.51 -11.63
C GLN A 182 -4.15 19.81 -11.04
N LYS A 183 -3.65 20.26 -9.88
CA LYS A 183 -4.07 21.51 -9.26
C LYS A 183 -3.77 22.72 -10.14
N ARG A 184 -2.58 22.76 -10.77
CA ARG A 184 -2.24 23.83 -11.73
C ARG A 184 -3.15 23.81 -12.93
N GLU A 185 -3.38 22.64 -13.54
CA GLU A 185 -4.27 22.51 -14.69
C GLU A 185 -5.70 22.97 -14.39
N VAL A 186 -6.24 22.59 -13.23
CA VAL A 186 -7.57 23.02 -12.79
C VAL A 186 -7.62 24.53 -12.59
N ASN A 187 -6.59 25.12 -11.98
CA ASN A 187 -6.52 26.57 -11.79
C ASN A 187 -6.46 27.32 -13.13
N ASP A 188 -5.64 26.85 -14.06
CA ASP A 188 -5.50 27.46 -15.39
C ASP A 188 -6.83 27.38 -16.17
N LYS A 189 -7.50 26.22 -16.14
CA LYS A 189 -8.83 26.07 -16.76
C LYS A 189 -9.88 26.95 -16.10
N ASN A 190 -9.87 27.05 -14.76
CA ASN A 190 -10.80 27.91 -14.05
C ASN A 190 -10.58 29.38 -14.42
N GLN A 191 -9.33 29.82 -14.55
CA GLN A 191 -9.00 31.17 -14.98
C GLN A 191 -9.51 31.43 -16.40
N GLN A 192 -9.29 30.51 -17.35
CA GLN A 192 -9.84 30.61 -18.70
C GLN A 192 -11.37 30.67 -18.71
N ILE A 193 -12.05 29.89 -17.86
CA ILE A 193 -13.50 29.91 -17.74
C ILE A 193 -14.00 31.26 -17.22
N ILE A 194 -13.31 31.88 -16.26
CA ILE A 194 -13.64 33.20 -15.75
C ILE A 194 -13.51 34.24 -16.87
N GLU A 195 -12.39 34.25 -17.59
CA GLU A 195 -12.15 35.16 -18.71
C GLU A 195 -13.20 35.00 -19.82
N MET A 196 -13.53 33.77 -20.20
CA MET A 196 -14.59 33.51 -21.18
C MET A 196 -15.97 33.98 -20.71
N ARG A 197 -16.28 33.85 -19.41
CA ARG A 197 -17.54 34.35 -18.83
C ARG A 197 -17.59 35.87 -18.90
N GLU A 198 -16.52 36.56 -18.55
CA GLU A 198 -16.42 38.02 -18.64
C GLU A 198 -16.59 38.50 -20.08
N GLN A 199 -15.87 37.90 -21.03
CA GLN A 199 -16.00 38.21 -22.45
C GLN A 199 -17.42 38.01 -22.97
N ARG A 200 -18.08 36.90 -22.57
CA ARG A 200 -19.47 36.64 -22.92
C ARG A 200 -20.39 37.71 -22.35
N ASP A 201 -20.22 38.07 -21.09
CA ASP A 201 -21.08 39.05 -20.42
C ASP A 201 -20.90 40.45 -21.05
N ASP A 202 -19.68 40.82 -21.42
CA ASP A 202 -19.39 42.04 -22.17
C ASP A 202 -20.01 42.02 -23.57
N ALA A 203 -19.93 40.89 -24.29
CA ALA A 203 -20.57 40.72 -25.58
C ALA A 203 -22.10 40.87 -25.47
N LEU A 204 -22.71 40.31 -24.42
CA LEU A 204 -24.13 40.46 -24.14
C LEU A 204 -24.52 41.92 -23.84
N ARG A 205 -23.72 42.64 -23.04
CA ARG A 205 -23.94 44.07 -22.79
C ARG A 205 -23.86 44.89 -24.08
N LYS A 206 -22.83 44.66 -24.91
CA LYS A 206 -22.66 45.30 -26.22
C LYS A 206 -23.83 45.00 -27.15
N LYS A 207 -24.29 43.75 -27.21
CA LYS A 207 -25.49 43.35 -27.99
C LYS A 207 -26.72 44.12 -27.51
N ASN A 208 -26.96 44.21 -26.20
CA ASN A 208 -28.12 44.92 -25.66
C ASN A 208 -28.06 46.42 -25.96
N LEU A 209 -26.88 47.03 -25.88
CA LEU A 209 -26.67 48.43 -26.27
C LEU A 209 -26.93 48.65 -27.75
N ALA A 210 -26.37 47.80 -28.62
CA ALA A 210 -26.59 47.86 -30.06
C ALA A 210 -28.07 47.67 -30.42
N GLN A 211 -28.78 46.75 -29.75
CA GLN A 211 -30.21 46.55 -29.97
C GLN A 211 -31.02 47.79 -29.59
N LYS A 212 -30.70 48.43 -28.46
CA LYS A 212 -31.36 49.70 -28.06
C LYS A 212 -31.11 50.81 -29.07
N ALA A 213 -29.87 50.99 -29.52
CA ALA A 213 -29.52 51.98 -30.52
C ALA A 213 -30.23 51.71 -31.87
N PHE A 214 -30.32 50.46 -32.28
CA PHE A 214 -31.05 50.05 -33.48
C PHE A 214 -32.54 50.35 -33.36
N ASN A 215 -33.16 50.04 -32.22
CA ASN A 215 -34.57 50.35 -31.98
C ASN A 215 -34.85 51.87 -32.01
N LEU A 216 -33.94 52.69 -31.47
CA LEU A 216 -34.02 54.15 -31.54
C LEU A 216 -33.91 54.65 -32.99
N ALA A 217 -32.95 54.12 -33.76
CA ALA A 217 -32.80 54.48 -35.17
C ALA A 217 -34.05 54.11 -36.01
N LEU A 218 -34.67 52.96 -35.73
CA LEU A 218 -35.95 52.59 -36.37
C LEU A 218 -37.08 53.57 -36.03
N GLN A 219 -37.10 54.09 -34.80
CA GLN A 219 -38.07 55.10 -34.37
C GLN A 219 -37.80 56.45 -35.04
N ASP A 220 -36.55 56.87 -35.17
CA ASP A 220 -36.16 58.10 -35.87
C ASP A 220 -36.50 58.05 -37.37
N LEU A 221 -36.48 56.85 -37.97
CA LEU A 221 -36.86 56.61 -39.36
C LEU A 221 -38.38 56.47 -39.56
N ASP A 222 -39.17 56.59 -38.50
CA ASP A 222 -40.64 56.42 -38.47
C ASP A 222 -41.11 55.11 -39.16
N MET A 223 -40.30 54.06 -39.01
CA MET A 223 -40.54 52.78 -39.69
C MET A 223 -41.63 51.96 -39.00
N SER A 224 -42.50 51.33 -39.78
CA SER A 224 -43.49 50.41 -39.25
C SER A 224 -42.82 49.13 -38.70
N LYS A 225 -43.49 48.47 -37.74
CA LYS A 225 -43.02 47.19 -37.17
C LYS A 225 -42.80 46.10 -38.23
N GLU A 226 -43.54 46.13 -39.33
CA GLU A 226 -43.43 45.17 -40.43
C GLU A 226 -42.19 45.43 -41.31
N GLU A 227 -41.92 46.69 -41.64
CA GLU A 227 -40.72 47.06 -42.40
C GLU A 227 -39.44 46.79 -41.59
N ALA A 228 -39.47 47.05 -40.27
CA ALA A 228 -38.37 46.71 -39.36
C ALA A 228 -38.09 45.20 -39.29
N LYS A 229 -39.13 44.36 -39.29
CA LYS A 229 -38.99 42.90 -39.32
C LYS A 229 -38.41 42.41 -40.65
N ASN A 230 -38.85 42.98 -41.76
CA ASN A 230 -38.31 42.65 -43.08
C ASN A 230 -36.82 43.00 -43.17
N LEU A 231 -36.42 44.20 -42.72
CA LEU A 231 -35.01 44.58 -42.64
C LEU A 231 -34.19 43.64 -41.76
N HIS A 232 -34.70 43.25 -40.59
CA HIS A 232 -34.02 42.28 -39.73
C HIS A 232 -33.76 40.94 -40.43
N THR A 233 -34.75 40.47 -41.19
CA THR A 233 -34.66 39.20 -41.93
C THR A 233 -33.64 39.31 -43.07
N THR A 234 -33.64 40.40 -43.82
CA THR A 234 -32.65 40.66 -44.89
C THR A 234 -31.24 40.78 -44.33
N ILE A 235 -31.06 41.51 -43.22
CA ILE A 235 -29.75 41.65 -42.55
C ILE A 235 -29.27 40.27 -42.06
N ALA A 236 -30.15 39.48 -41.43
CA ALA A 236 -29.80 38.14 -40.97
C ALA A 236 -29.38 37.22 -42.12
N GLY A 237 -30.09 37.26 -43.25
CA GLY A 237 -29.71 36.53 -44.47
C GLY A 237 -28.33 36.95 -44.98
N SER A 238 -28.08 38.25 -45.12
CA SER A 238 -26.79 38.77 -45.60
C SER A 238 -25.62 38.44 -44.66
N LEU A 239 -25.85 38.37 -43.35
CA LEU A 239 -24.84 37.99 -42.38
C LEU A 239 -24.48 36.51 -42.48
N GLU A 240 -25.46 35.66 -42.77
CA GLU A 240 -25.22 34.23 -42.96
C GLU A 240 -24.44 33.96 -44.25
N GLU A 241 -24.79 34.64 -45.34
CA GLU A 241 -24.00 34.62 -46.58
C GLU A 241 -22.55 35.07 -46.33
N ARG A 242 -22.37 36.15 -45.56
CA ARG A 242 -21.03 36.63 -45.19
C ARG A 242 -20.25 35.58 -44.38
N ARG A 243 -20.90 34.87 -43.46
CA ARG A 243 -20.24 33.79 -42.69
C ARG A 243 -19.79 32.64 -43.59
N GLN A 244 -20.63 32.25 -44.55
CA GLN A 244 -20.29 31.21 -45.53
C GLN A 244 -19.10 31.63 -46.40
N LEU A 245 -19.10 32.87 -46.90
CA LEU A 245 -17.99 33.41 -47.69
C LEU A 245 -16.70 33.46 -46.88
N VAL A 246 -16.73 33.87 -45.61
CA VAL A 246 -15.55 33.88 -44.74
C VAL A 246 -15.04 32.46 -44.49
N ALA A 247 -15.92 31.48 -44.30
CA ALA A 247 -15.52 30.07 -44.18
C ALA A 247 -14.86 29.56 -45.47
N GLU A 248 -15.39 29.91 -46.64
CA GLU A 248 -14.79 29.57 -47.94
C GLU A 248 -13.43 30.27 -48.16
N ILE A 249 -13.29 31.52 -47.71
CA ILE A 249 -12.02 32.23 -47.76
C ILE A 249 -10.98 31.51 -46.89
N ASN A 250 -11.33 31.16 -45.65
CA ASN A 250 -10.42 30.47 -44.74
C ASN A 250 -9.95 29.11 -45.31
N THR A 251 -10.86 28.35 -45.95
CA THR A 251 -10.48 27.07 -46.56
C THR A 251 -9.57 27.27 -47.77
N LYS A 252 -9.82 28.28 -48.60
CA LYS A 252 -8.95 28.62 -49.74
C LYS A 252 -7.59 29.18 -49.29
N GLU A 253 -7.55 29.99 -48.23
CA GLU A 253 -6.28 30.48 -47.65
C GLU A 253 -5.41 29.34 -47.13
N GLU A 254 -6.03 28.31 -46.52
CA GLU A 254 -5.29 27.12 -46.10
C GLU A 254 -4.77 26.31 -47.29
N GLN A 255 -5.58 26.17 -48.35
CA GLN A 255 -5.11 25.54 -49.60
C GLN A 255 -3.94 26.29 -50.24
N ILE A 256 -3.95 27.62 -50.20
CA ILE A 256 -2.82 28.43 -50.69
C ILE A 256 -1.59 28.17 -49.84
N ARG A 257 -1.70 28.21 -48.50
CA ARG A 257 -0.57 27.91 -47.60
C ARG A 257 0.05 26.54 -47.85
N GLN A 258 -0.76 25.51 -48.05
CA GLN A 258 -0.27 24.17 -48.38
C GLN A 258 0.45 24.13 -49.74
N ARG A 259 -0.06 24.86 -50.74
CA ARG A 259 0.58 24.97 -52.05
C ARG A 259 1.90 25.72 -51.99
N ASP A 260 1.98 26.80 -51.22
CA ASP A 260 3.20 27.58 -51.05
C ASP A 260 4.30 26.74 -50.40
N GLN A 261 3.97 25.95 -49.36
CA GLN A 261 4.90 24.99 -48.76
C GLN A 261 5.40 23.94 -49.78
N ALA A 262 4.50 23.39 -50.60
CA ALA A 262 4.89 22.43 -51.63
C ALA A 262 5.80 23.05 -52.70
N ILE A 263 5.61 24.34 -53.02
CA ILE A 263 6.48 25.08 -53.94
C ILE A 263 7.85 25.27 -53.30
N GLU A 264 7.93 25.72 -52.05
CA GLU A 264 9.21 25.88 -51.32
C GLU A 264 10.00 24.56 -51.26
N GLU A 265 9.32 23.43 -51.02
CA GLU A 265 9.96 22.11 -51.04
C GLU A 265 10.54 21.75 -52.42
N LEU A 266 9.78 22.01 -53.49
CA LEU A 266 10.22 21.76 -54.86
C LEU A 266 11.38 22.69 -55.27
N GLU A 267 11.32 23.96 -54.91
CA GLU A 267 12.40 24.93 -55.14
C GLU A 267 13.68 24.49 -54.43
N GLY A 268 13.60 24.07 -53.16
CA GLY A 268 14.75 23.54 -52.43
C GLY A 268 15.27 22.20 -52.99
N GLN A 269 14.44 21.40 -53.66
CA GLN A 269 14.92 20.21 -54.41
C GLN A 269 15.64 20.61 -55.69
N ILE A 270 15.11 21.58 -56.44
CA ILE A 270 15.72 22.10 -57.67
C ILE A 270 17.07 22.73 -57.35
N GLU A 271 17.19 23.52 -56.28
CA GLU A 271 18.44 24.15 -55.86
C GLU A 271 19.52 23.10 -55.54
N ARG A 272 19.18 22.07 -54.76
CA ARG A 272 20.09 20.94 -54.48
C ARG A 272 20.50 20.18 -55.73
N GLN A 273 19.56 19.95 -56.66
CA GLN A 273 19.90 19.32 -57.94
C GLN A 273 20.83 20.20 -58.77
N GLN A 274 20.62 21.51 -58.77
CA GLN A 274 21.48 22.45 -59.48
C GLN A 274 22.88 22.51 -58.87
N GLU A 275 23.01 22.46 -57.55
CA GLU A 275 24.31 22.36 -56.85
C GLU A 275 25.06 21.09 -57.26
N ILE A 276 24.40 19.93 -57.27
CA ILE A 276 25.00 18.67 -57.72
C ILE A 276 25.46 18.76 -59.18
N ILE A 277 24.63 19.33 -60.07
CA ILE A 277 24.99 19.52 -61.48
C ILE A 277 26.20 20.45 -61.61
N ASN A 278 26.22 21.55 -60.85
CA ASN A 278 27.32 22.51 -60.88
C ASN A 278 28.64 21.87 -60.38
N ASP A 279 28.60 21.09 -59.30
CA ASP A 279 29.74 20.33 -58.79
C ASP A 279 30.23 19.29 -59.81
N GLN A 280 29.30 18.62 -60.50
CA GLN A 280 29.60 17.66 -61.56
C GLN A 280 30.15 18.30 -62.85
N ALA A 281 29.77 19.55 -63.13
CA ALA A 281 30.26 20.32 -64.26
C ALA A 281 31.58 21.07 -63.98
N ARG A 282 32.05 21.06 -62.72
CA ARG A 282 33.27 21.75 -62.30
C ARG A 282 34.54 21.09 -62.91
N PRO A 283 35.43 21.85 -63.59
CA PRO A 283 36.65 21.31 -64.17
C PRO A 283 37.58 20.73 -63.11
N GLU A 284 38.31 19.66 -63.44
CA GLU A 284 39.10 18.85 -62.49
C GLU A 284 40.11 19.67 -61.67
N GLU A 285 40.66 20.75 -62.25
CA GLU A 285 41.60 21.66 -61.57
C GLU A 285 41.00 22.37 -60.34
N GLU A 286 39.70 22.66 -60.33
CA GLU A 286 39.02 23.27 -59.19
C GLU A 286 38.56 22.25 -58.13
N ARG A 287 38.39 20.98 -58.52
CA ARG A 287 38.05 19.88 -57.60
C ARG A 287 39.21 19.52 -56.68
N GLU A 288 40.44 19.53 -57.23
CA GLU A 288 41.64 19.27 -56.43
C GLU A 288 41.96 20.39 -55.43
N ALA A 289 41.59 21.65 -55.74
CA ALA A 289 41.78 22.77 -54.84
C ALA A 289 40.84 22.70 -53.63
N ALA A 290 39.55 22.38 -53.84
CA ALA A 290 38.56 22.30 -52.76
C ALA A 290 38.81 21.10 -51.80
N GLN A 291 39.36 20.00 -52.29
CA GLN A 291 39.71 18.84 -51.43
C GLN A 291 40.98 19.06 -50.59
N ARG A 292 41.80 20.08 -50.88
CA ARG A 292 42.99 20.42 -50.07
C ARG A 292 42.70 21.39 -48.92
N GLU A 293 41.50 21.98 -48.85
CA GLU A 293 41.10 22.95 -47.81
C GLU A 293 40.19 22.39 -46.70
N VAL A 294 39.89 21.08 -46.69
CA VAL A 294 39.16 20.37 -45.61
C VAL A 294 40.12 19.56 -44.76
#